data_AF-A0A7V6RJ07-F1
#
_entry.id   AF-A0A7V6RJ07-F1
#
_cell.length_a   1.000
_cell.length_b   1.000
_cell.length_c   1.000
_cell.angle_alpha   90.00
_cell.angle_beta   90.00
_cell.angle_gamma   90.00
#
_symmetry.space_group_name_H-M   'P 1'
#
loop_
_entity.id
_entity.type
_entity.pdbx_description
1 polymer ?
#
loop_
_entity_poly.entity_id
_entity_poly.type
_entity_poly.pdbx_seq_one_letter_code
_entity_poly.pdbx_strand_id
1 'polypeptide(L)'
;MKKLFIFISLVILSKISYSQDDFLISNWYAYKLYISGMDDYYKADYLARSLEKNDLVIFAAFSYENNYGYVILSTPSQMDNVANYINFTLIDYELLEYESALLSKDLFLEIYSLRNNISVNEINKKPPRYIQLGPKNELSKQLYNIATDIWLEKYSPKDDNLKNK
;
A
#
# COMPACT_ATOMS: atom_id res chain seq x y z
N MET A 1 -19.44 -33.43 51.24
CA MET A 1 -18.72 -32.16 50.96
C MET A 1 -17.38 -32.47 50.33
N LYS A 2 -17.01 -31.72 49.27
CA LYS A 2 -15.67 -31.63 48.64
C LYS A 2 -15.22 -32.90 47.88
N LYS A 3 -14.90 -32.92 46.59
CA LYS A 3 -14.74 -31.89 45.55
C LYS A 3 -14.92 -32.62 44.21
N LEU A 4 -16.01 -32.30 43.51
CA LEU A 4 -16.18 -32.59 42.09
C LEU A 4 -15.52 -31.41 41.37
N PHE A 5 -14.22 -31.51 41.08
CA PHE A 5 -13.48 -30.42 40.43
C PHE A 5 -12.75 -30.94 39.20
N ILE A 6 -13.26 -30.44 38.06
CA ILE A 6 -12.54 -30.09 36.83
C ILE A 6 -12.30 -31.25 35.87
N PHE A 7 -13.42 -31.68 35.25
CA PHE A 7 -13.43 -32.23 33.91
C PHE A 7 -14.14 -31.24 32.97
N ILE A 8 -13.72 -29.97 32.98
CA ILE A 8 -14.20 -28.93 32.05
C ILE A 8 -13.03 -27.99 31.73
N SER A 9 -12.13 -28.44 30.87
CA SER A 9 -11.24 -27.53 30.11
C SER A 9 -11.08 -27.97 28.65
N LEU A 10 -12.06 -28.70 28.12
CA LEU A 10 -12.32 -28.76 26.69
C LEU A 10 -13.63 -28.01 26.49
N VAL A 11 -13.77 -27.29 25.36
CA VAL A 11 -14.92 -26.45 24.97
C VAL A 11 -14.83 -24.96 25.37
N ILE A 12 -13.73 -24.25 25.03
CA ILE A 12 -13.78 -22.83 24.58
C ILE A 12 -12.65 -22.50 23.56
N LEU A 13 -12.30 -23.41 22.65
CA LEU A 13 -11.45 -23.05 21.49
C LEU A 13 -12.23 -22.99 20.17
N SER A 14 -13.51 -23.31 20.19
CA SER A 14 -14.40 -23.09 19.05
C SER A 14 -14.96 -21.68 19.10
N LYS A 15 -14.15 -20.65 18.83
CA LYS A 15 -14.52 -19.36 18.19
C LYS A 15 -13.25 -18.50 18.15
N ILE A 16 -12.52 -18.57 17.04
CA ILE A 16 -12.06 -17.44 16.23
C ILE A 16 -11.51 -18.12 14.96
N SER A 17 -12.43 -18.59 14.12
CA SER A 17 -12.17 -18.55 12.70
C SER A 17 -12.44 -17.10 12.31
N TYR A 18 -11.47 -16.21 12.55
CA TYR A 18 -11.44 -14.97 11.78
C TYR A 18 -11.36 -15.45 10.34
N SER A 19 -12.40 -15.16 9.57
CA SER A 19 -12.33 -15.14 8.12
C SER A 19 -11.01 -14.45 7.77
N GLN A 20 -10.04 -15.22 7.28
CA GLN A 20 -8.94 -14.63 6.54
C GLN A 20 -9.59 -14.15 5.26
N ASP A 21 -10.13 -12.93 5.32
CA ASP A 21 -10.24 -12.13 4.11
C ASP A 21 -8.82 -12.08 3.58
N ASP A 22 -8.59 -12.79 2.49
CA ASP A 22 -7.27 -13.07 1.93
C ASP A 22 -6.70 -11.74 1.43
N PHE A 23 -6.20 -10.93 2.36
CA PHE A 23 -5.73 -9.59 2.10
C PHE A 23 -4.40 -9.77 1.35
N LEU A 24 -4.46 -9.69 0.02
CA LEU A 24 -3.36 -9.86 -0.93
C LEU A 24 -2.10 -9.05 -0.58
N ILE A 25 -2.26 -7.97 0.19
CA ILE A 25 -1.18 -7.12 0.71
C ILE A 25 -0.34 -7.79 1.81
N SER A 26 -0.83 -8.83 2.49
CA SER A 26 -0.13 -9.49 3.60
C SER A 26 1.27 -10.04 3.25
N ASN A 27 1.52 -10.28 1.96
CA ASN A 27 2.80 -10.79 1.45
C ASN A 27 3.67 -9.70 0.79
N TRP A 28 3.26 -8.43 0.83
CA TRP A 28 3.99 -7.32 0.26
C TRP A 28 4.71 -6.51 1.33
N TYR A 29 5.80 -5.87 0.92
CA TYR A 29 6.66 -5.11 1.81
C TYR A 29 6.67 -3.66 1.36
N ALA A 30 6.49 -2.72 2.29
CA ALA A 30 6.61 -1.31 1.99
C ALA A 30 7.91 -0.74 2.55
N TYR A 31 8.48 0.18 1.79
CA TYR A 31 9.61 0.99 2.23
C TYR A 31 9.31 2.44 1.94
N LYS A 32 9.66 3.31 2.88
CA LYS A 32 9.71 4.74 2.67
C LYS A 32 11.11 5.11 2.22
N LEU A 33 11.22 5.88 1.15
CA LEU A 33 12.47 6.29 0.53
C LEU A 33 12.53 7.81 0.56
N TYR A 34 13.70 8.35 0.91
CA TYR A 34 14.00 9.77 0.88
C TYR A 34 14.97 10.01 -0.27
N ILE A 35 14.56 10.83 -1.23
CA ILE A 35 15.20 10.91 -2.54
C ILE A 35 15.44 12.37 -2.91
N SER A 36 16.65 12.65 -3.36
CA SER A 36 17.04 13.92 -3.95
C SER A 36 16.76 13.92 -5.46
N GLY A 37 16.49 15.11 -6.01
CA GLY A 37 16.32 15.34 -7.45
C GLY A 37 14.89 15.20 -7.98
N MET A 38 13.90 15.01 -7.10
CA MET A 38 12.47 15.00 -7.43
C MET A 38 11.89 16.42 -7.35
N ASP A 39 12.34 17.32 -8.21
CA ASP A 39 12.02 18.76 -8.09
C ASP A 39 10.63 19.14 -8.63
N ASP A 40 9.96 18.21 -9.33
CA ASP A 40 8.63 18.41 -9.88
C ASP A 40 7.83 17.09 -9.97
N TYR A 41 6.54 17.23 -10.26
CA TYR A 41 5.62 16.10 -10.42
C TYR A 41 6.06 15.13 -11.52
N TYR A 42 6.60 15.63 -12.64
CA TYR A 42 7.00 14.78 -13.76
C TYR A 42 8.20 13.91 -13.41
N LYS A 43 9.18 14.45 -12.68
CA LYS A 43 10.30 13.69 -12.14
C LYS A 43 9.85 12.63 -11.13
N ALA A 44 8.96 12.99 -10.21
CA ALA A 44 8.40 12.05 -9.24
C ALA A 44 7.63 10.89 -9.91
N ASP A 45 6.76 11.18 -10.89
CA ASP A 45 6.05 10.14 -11.64
C ASP A 45 7.00 9.33 -12.53
N TYR A 46 8.00 9.97 -13.15
CA TYR A 46 9.01 9.30 -13.96
C TYR A 46 9.79 8.27 -13.14
N LEU A 47 10.22 8.62 -11.94
CA LEU A 47 10.88 7.71 -11.02
C LEU A 47 9.99 6.49 -10.71
N ALA A 48 8.74 6.72 -10.28
CA ALA A 48 7.81 5.63 -9.99
C ALA A 48 7.62 4.69 -11.19
N ARG A 49 7.35 5.25 -12.36
CA ARG A 49 7.14 4.48 -13.59
C ARG A 49 8.39 3.75 -14.03
N SER A 50 9.57 4.32 -13.83
CA SER A 50 10.84 3.67 -14.17
C SER A 50 11.08 2.45 -13.30
N LEU A 51 10.84 2.54 -11.98
CA LEU A 51 10.93 1.39 -11.08
C LEU A 51 9.93 0.28 -11.46
N GLU A 52 8.68 0.66 -11.75
CA GLU A 52 7.60 -0.27 -12.10
C GLU A 52 7.84 -0.95 -13.46
N LYS A 53 8.37 -0.21 -14.43
CA LYS A 53 8.67 -0.70 -15.79
C LYS A 53 9.82 -1.70 -15.79
N ASN A 54 10.78 -1.56 -14.89
CA ASN A 54 11.91 -2.48 -14.76
C ASN A 54 11.63 -3.63 -13.78
N ASP A 55 10.37 -3.83 -13.38
CA ASP A 55 9.95 -4.90 -12.47
C ASP A 55 10.68 -4.91 -11.10
N LEU A 56 11.19 -3.74 -10.68
CA LEU A 56 11.88 -3.59 -9.40
C LEU A 56 10.90 -3.46 -8.23
N VAL A 57 9.72 -2.93 -8.51
CA VAL A 57 8.65 -2.68 -7.53
C VAL A 57 7.31 -3.17 -8.09
N ILE A 58 6.39 -3.52 -7.19
CA ILE A 58 4.99 -3.76 -7.52
C ILE A 58 4.30 -2.43 -7.84
N PHE A 59 4.54 -1.43 -7.00
CA PHE A 59 3.96 -0.10 -7.10
C PHE A 59 4.85 0.92 -6.40
N ALA A 60 4.90 2.14 -6.91
CA ALA A 60 5.61 3.24 -6.27
C ALA A 60 4.86 4.57 -6.37
N ALA A 61 5.06 5.45 -5.39
CA ALA A 61 4.52 6.80 -5.41
C ALA A 61 5.46 7.74 -4.67
N PHE A 62 5.74 8.91 -5.25
CA PHE A 62 6.67 9.88 -4.69
C PHE A 62 6.04 11.27 -4.61
N SER A 63 6.38 12.00 -3.54
CA SER A 63 6.03 13.39 -3.32
C SER A 63 7.23 14.27 -3.65
N TYR A 64 7.13 15.04 -4.73
CA TYR A 64 8.14 16.06 -5.07
C TYR A 64 8.17 17.21 -4.04
N GLU A 65 7.04 17.50 -3.39
CA GLU A 65 6.94 18.57 -2.38
C GLU A 65 7.68 18.22 -1.09
N ASN A 66 7.72 16.93 -0.74
CA ASN A 66 8.29 16.46 0.52
C ASN A 66 9.58 15.65 0.36
N ASN A 67 10.07 15.46 -0.87
CA ASN A 67 11.28 14.69 -1.19
C ASN A 67 11.32 13.27 -0.60
N TYR A 68 10.15 12.64 -0.48
CA TYR A 68 10.04 11.24 -0.09
C TYR A 68 9.01 10.53 -0.95
N GLY A 69 9.06 9.20 -0.94
CA GLY A 69 7.98 8.38 -1.44
C GLY A 69 7.98 7.01 -0.82
N TYR A 70 7.15 6.16 -1.40
CA TYR A 70 7.01 4.79 -0.97
C TYR A 70 7.13 3.85 -2.16
N VAL A 71 7.70 2.68 -1.89
CA VAL A 71 7.71 1.55 -2.81
C VAL A 71 7.07 0.35 -2.13
N ILE A 72 6.35 -0.44 -2.91
CA ILE A 72 5.78 -1.73 -2.52
C ILE A 72 6.53 -2.82 -3.28
N LEU A 73 7.09 -3.78 -2.55
CA LEU A 73 7.93 -4.86 -3.05
C LEU A 73 7.27 -6.21 -2.81
N SER A 74 7.60 -7.18 -3.67
CA SER A 74 7.18 -8.57 -3.50
C SER A 74 8.05 -9.31 -2.48
N THR A 75 9.32 -8.93 -2.36
CA THR A 75 10.24 -9.45 -1.35
C THR A 75 11.13 -8.33 -0.80
N PRO A 76 11.58 -8.41 0.47
CA PRO A 76 12.45 -7.39 1.05
C PRO A 76 13.79 -7.25 0.32
N SER A 77 14.30 -8.35 -0.23
CA SER A 77 15.58 -8.41 -0.93
C SER A 77 15.61 -7.60 -2.24
N GLN A 78 14.46 -7.17 -2.76
CA GLN A 78 14.40 -6.30 -3.93
C GLN A 78 14.86 -4.87 -3.63
N MET A 79 14.89 -4.45 -2.35
CA MET A 79 15.21 -3.08 -1.99
C MET A 79 16.63 -2.67 -2.41
N ASP A 80 17.60 -3.58 -2.31
CA ASP A 80 18.99 -3.32 -2.78
C ASP A 80 19.03 -3.04 -4.29
N ASN A 81 18.20 -3.73 -5.08
CA ASN A 81 18.10 -3.49 -6.51
C ASN A 81 17.44 -2.13 -6.81
N VAL A 82 16.43 -1.73 -6.03
CA VAL A 82 15.81 -0.41 -6.13
C VAL A 82 16.85 0.68 -5.83
N ALA A 83 17.59 0.55 -4.73
CA ALA A 83 18.62 1.50 -4.34
C ALA A 83 19.72 1.64 -5.41
N ASN A 84 20.23 0.52 -5.91
CA ASN A 84 21.24 0.51 -6.98
C ASN A 84 20.71 1.15 -8.27
N TYR A 85 19.46 0.86 -8.65
CA TYR A 85 18.88 1.43 -9.85
C TYR A 85 18.75 2.96 -9.75
N ILE A 86 18.28 3.47 -8.61
CA ILE A 86 18.16 4.92 -8.37
C ILE A 86 19.54 5.58 -8.45
N ASN A 87 20.52 5.08 -7.70
CA ASN A 87 21.81 5.75 -7.53
C ASN A 87 22.74 5.63 -8.75
N PHE A 88 22.61 4.57 -9.55
CA PHE A 88 23.57 4.29 -10.64
C PHE A 88 22.96 4.34 -12.04
N THR A 89 21.64 4.25 -12.18
CA THR A 89 20.97 4.21 -13.50
C THR A 89 20.19 5.47 -13.81
N LEU A 90 19.52 6.06 -12.81
CA LEU A 90 18.71 7.25 -13.00
C LEU A 90 19.58 8.51 -12.86
N ILE A 91 19.66 9.30 -13.93
CA ILE A 91 20.38 10.57 -13.95
C ILE A 91 19.60 11.59 -13.11
N ASP A 92 20.32 12.34 -12.27
CA ASP A 92 19.78 13.38 -11.38
C ASP A 92 18.91 12.87 -10.23
N TYR A 93 18.97 11.58 -9.88
CA TYR A 93 18.32 11.05 -8.67
C TYR A 93 19.36 10.48 -7.72
N GLU A 94 19.12 10.65 -6.42
CA GLU A 94 19.94 10.04 -5.37
C GLU A 94 19.03 9.56 -4.23
N LEU A 95 19.10 8.28 -3.91
CA LEU A 95 18.51 7.71 -2.72
C LEU A 95 19.39 8.06 -1.52
N LEU A 96 18.86 8.88 -0.62
CA LEU A 96 19.56 9.34 0.58
C LEU A 96 19.46 8.30 1.70
N GLU A 97 18.25 7.80 1.94
CA GLU A 97 17.96 6.82 2.98
C GLU A 97 16.64 6.08 2.68
N TYR A 98 16.46 4.92 3.29
CA TYR A 98 15.20 4.18 3.26
C TYR A 98 14.92 3.47 4.58
N GLU A 99 13.65 3.31 4.91
CA GLU A 99 13.19 2.61 6.10
C GLU A 99 12.02 1.69 5.77
N SER A 100 11.97 0.53 6.43
CA SER A 100 10.83 -0.39 6.28
C SER A 100 9.59 0.22 6.92
N ALA A 101 8.46 0.12 6.22
CA ALA A 101 7.16 0.53 6.71
C ALA A 101 6.20 -0.67 6.75
N LEU A 102 5.43 -0.79 7.84
CA LEU A 102 4.39 -1.80 7.92
C LEU A 102 3.26 -1.47 6.93
N LEU A 103 3.06 -2.32 5.93
CA LEU A 103 2.04 -2.11 4.90
C LEU A 103 0.63 -2.41 5.42
N SER A 104 0.03 -1.43 6.08
CA SER A 104 -1.36 -1.45 6.51
C SER A 104 -2.32 -1.06 5.37
N LYS A 105 -3.63 -1.32 5.54
CA LYS A 105 -4.68 -0.80 4.65
C LYS A 105 -4.57 0.71 4.45
N ASP A 106 -4.36 1.43 5.55
CA ASP A 106 -4.25 2.89 5.56
C ASP A 106 -3.03 3.38 4.78
N LEU A 107 -1.87 2.76 5.03
CA LEU A 107 -0.66 3.12 4.30
C LEU A 107 -0.79 2.76 2.81
N PHE A 108 -1.36 1.61 2.46
CA PHE A 108 -1.60 1.27 1.07
C PHE A 108 -2.47 2.31 0.36
N LEU A 109 -3.57 2.73 0.99
CA LEU A 109 -4.45 3.76 0.43
C LEU A 109 -3.73 5.11 0.30
N GLU A 110 -2.91 5.50 1.29
CA GLU A 110 -2.07 6.69 1.21
C GLU A 110 -1.10 6.63 0.02
N ILE A 111 -0.36 5.53 -0.15
CA ILE A 111 0.57 5.33 -1.27
C ILE A 111 -0.18 5.42 -2.60
N TYR A 112 -1.33 4.76 -2.71
CA TYR A 112 -2.14 4.76 -3.93
C TYR A 112 -2.67 6.15 -4.28
N SER A 113 -3.16 6.90 -3.29
CA SER A 113 -3.62 8.28 -3.42
C SER A 113 -2.48 9.24 -3.77
N LEU A 114 -1.30 9.05 -3.17
CA LEU A 114 -0.12 9.86 -3.43
C LEU A 114 0.28 9.85 -4.91
N ARG A 115 0.13 8.72 -5.60
CA ARG A 115 0.43 8.63 -7.04
C ARG A 115 -0.41 9.58 -7.90
N ASN A 116 -1.60 9.97 -7.43
CA ASN A 116 -2.46 10.96 -8.08
C ASN A 116 -2.31 12.37 -7.49
N ASN A 117 -1.23 12.62 -6.73
CA ASN A 117 -0.98 13.86 -5.99
C ASN A 117 -2.14 14.25 -5.06
N ILE A 118 -2.77 13.26 -4.41
CA ILE A 118 -3.82 13.48 -3.42
C ILE A 118 -3.18 13.43 -2.04
N SER A 119 -3.26 14.54 -1.30
CA SER A 119 -2.77 14.62 0.06
C SER A 119 -3.61 13.78 1.03
N VAL A 120 -3.02 13.34 2.15
CA VAL A 120 -3.70 12.52 3.18
C VAL A 120 -5.03 13.12 3.63
N ASN A 121 -5.08 14.45 3.77
CA ASN A 121 -6.27 15.19 4.22
C ASN A 121 -7.40 15.27 3.17
N GLU A 122 -7.12 14.88 1.93
CA GLU A 122 -8.07 14.89 0.82
C GLU A 122 -8.54 13.49 0.40
N ILE A 123 -7.93 12.43 0.94
CA ILE A 123 -8.25 11.04 0.59
C ILE A 123 -9.75 10.76 0.80
N ASN A 124 -10.35 11.25 1.89
CA ASN A 124 -11.78 11.05 2.17
C ASN A 124 -12.74 11.76 1.21
N LYS A 125 -12.25 12.75 0.43
CA LYS A 125 -13.08 13.53 -0.51
C LYS A 125 -12.97 13.03 -1.94
N LYS A 126 -11.92 12.29 -2.26
CA LYS A 126 -11.59 11.86 -3.62
C LYS A 126 -11.47 10.33 -3.64
N PRO A 127 -12.40 9.60 -4.28
CA PRO A 127 -12.26 8.17 -4.41
C PRO A 127 -10.99 7.83 -5.23
N PRO A 128 -10.40 6.64 -5.01
CA PRO A 128 -9.29 6.15 -5.81
C PRO A 128 -9.61 6.21 -7.30
N ARG A 129 -8.60 6.50 -8.12
CA ARG A 129 -8.70 6.49 -9.58
C ARG A 129 -7.86 5.36 -10.14
N TYR A 130 -8.34 4.75 -11.21
CA TYR A 130 -7.59 3.70 -11.90
C TYR A 130 -6.24 4.23 -12.42
N ILE A 131 -5.15 3.52 -12.11
CA ILE A 131 -3.79 3.83 -12.54
C ILE A 131 -3.30 2.71 -13.46
N GLN A 132 -2.94 3.05 -14.69
CA GLN A 132 -2.42 2.09 -15.66
C GLN A 132 -0.90 1.90 -15.51
N LEU A 133 -0.48 0.72 -15.03
CA LEU A 133 0.92 0.34 -14.88
C LEU A 133 1.51 -0.23 -16.17
N GLY A 134 1.62 0.61 -17.21
CA GLY A 134 2.15 0.20 -18.51
C GLY A 134 1.36 -1.00 -19.07
N PRO A 135 1.98 -2.15 -19.39
CA PRO A 135 1.26 -3.33 -19.88
C PRO A 135 0.59 -4.19 -18.78
N LYS A 136 0.78 -3.87 -17.49
CA LYS A 136 0.34 -4.71 -16.35
C LYS A 136 -1.14 -4.49 -16.00
N ASN A 137 -2.04 -4.85 -16.92
CA ASN A 137 -3.48 -4.62 -16.76
C ASN A 137 -4.08 -5.31 -15.53
N GLU A 138 -3.75 -6.57 -15.29
CA GLU A 138 -4.32 -7.31 -14.16
C GLU A 138 -3.85 -6.77 -12.81
N LEU A 139 -2.57 -6.42 -12.69
CA LEU A 139 -2.06 -5.76 -11.49
C LEU A 139 -2.70 -4.38 -11.29
N SER A 140 -2.88 -3.61 -12.36
CA SER A 140 -3.54 -2.29 -12.30
C SER A 140 -4.96 -2.39 -11.76
N LYS A 141 -5.76 -3.37 -12.25
CA LYS A 141 -7.10 -3.66 -11.75
C LYS A 141 -7.07 -4.10 -10.29
N GLN A 142 -6.16 -5.01 -9.93
CA GLN A 142 -6.02 -5.51 -8.57
C GLN A 142 -5.74 -4.38 -7.58
N LEU A 143 -4.75 -3.53 -7.86
CA LEU A 143 -4.41 -2.40 -7.00
C LEU A 143 -5.56 -1.40 -6.88
N TYR A 144 -6.25 -1.11 -7.98
CA TYR A 144 -7.42 -0.22 -7.99
C TYR A 144 -8.57 -0.77 -7.14
N ASN A 145 -8.89 -2.06 -7.27
CA ASN A 145 -9.94 -2.70 -6.50
C ASN A 145 -9.61 -2.66 -5.00
N ILE A 146 -8.38 -3.04 -4.63
CA ILE A 146 -7.93 -2.98 -3.23
C ILE A 146 -8.05 -1.55 -2.67
N ALA A 147 -7.57 -0.54 -3.40
CA ALA A 147 -7.66 0.85 -2.95
C ALA A 147 -9.13 1.28 -2.77
N THR A 148 -9.99 0.90 -3.72
CA THR A 148 -11.42 1.22 -3.70
C THR A 148 -12.12 0.56 -2.52
N ASP A 149 -11.85 -0.71 -2.26
CA ASP A 149 -12.45 -1.46 -1.14
C ASP A 149 -12.06 -0.84 0.21
N ILE A 150 -10.77 -0.51 0.39
CA ILE A 150 -10.28 0.16 1.59
C ILE A 150 -10.94 1.54 1.76
N TRP A 151 -11.05 2.30 0.68
CA TRP A 151 -11.68 3.62 0.71
C TRP A 151 -13.17 3.53 1.06
N LEU A 152 -13.91 2.58 0.47
CA LEU A 152 -15.32 2.36 0.76
C LEU A 152 -15.53 1.89 2.20
N GLU A 153 -14.69 0.98 2.71
CA GLU A 153 -14.74 0.52 4.10
C GLU A 153 -14.59 1.69 5.09
N LYS A 154 -13.73 2.65 4.77
CA LYS A 154 -13.36 3.75 5.68
C LYS A 154 -14.22 5.00 5.55
N TYR A 155 -14.67 5.33 4.34
CA TYR A 155 -15.26 6.62 4.01
C TYR A 155 -16.63 6.55 3.34
N SER A 156 -17.06 5.37 2.85
CA SER A 156 -18.42 5.27 2.33
C SER A 156 -19.40 5.45 3.48
N PRO A 157 -20.44 6.31 3.33
CA PRO A 157 -21.53 6.31 4.29
C PRO A 157 -22.12 4.90 4.26
N LYS A 158 -22.06 4.20 5.40
CA LYS A 158 -22.87 2.99 5.58
C LYS A 158 -24.31 3.45 5.37
N ASP A 159 -24.97 2.89 4.36
CA ASP A 159 -26.41 3.05 4.18
C ASP A 159 -27.13 2.39 5.38
N ASP A 160 -27.18 3.09 6.50
CA ASP A 160 -28.05 2.76 7.64
C ASP A 160 -29.53 3.01 7.31
N ASN A 161 -29.85 3.41 6.06
CA ASN A 161 -31.21 3.72 5.60
C ASN A 161 -31.89 2.63 4.75
N LEU A 162 -31.29 1.44 4.58
CA LEU A 162 -31.93 0.33 3.84
C LEU A 162 -32.61 -0.73 4.72
N LYS A 163 -32.77 -0.49 6.03
CA LYS A 163 -33.56 -1.37 6.92
C LYS A 163 -34.94 -0.86 7.31
N ASN A 164 -35.35 0.32 6.84
CA ASN A 164 -36.69 0.87 7.08
C ASN A 164 -37.31 1.40 5.79
N LYS A 165 -37.66 0.51 4.86
CA LYS A 165 -38.69 0.79 3.85
C LYS A 165 -39.44 -0.48 3.48
#